data_AF-A0A972CBQ6-F1
#
_entry.id   AF-A0A972CBQ6-F1
#
_cell.length_a   1.000
_cell.length_b   1.000
_cell.length_c   1.000
_cell.angle_alpha   90.00
_cell.angle_beta   90.00
_cell.angle_gamma   90.00
#
_symmetry.space_group_name_H-M   'P 1'
#
loop_
_entity.id
_entity.type
_entity.pdbx_description
1 polymer ?
#
loop_
_entity_poly.entity_id
_entity_poly.type
_entity_poly.pdbx_seq_one_letter_code
_entity_poly.pdbx_strand_id
1 'polypeptide(L)'
;MKKISILLIAIMVMSFLVACGGNNSGGFDSSRTINVITREDGSGTRGAFTEIVGILEEDANGNEVDRTYIEAIVQNSTDAVMTTVAGDEYSIGYISLGSLNDNVKAVSIEGVEPTAENIQNGSYKIARPFNVAYKESLSPVAQDF
;
A
#
# COMPACT_ATOMS: atom_id res chain seq x y z
N MET A 1 75.85 -20.12 -23.28
CA MET A 1 76.75 -19.61 -22.22
C MET A 1 76.79 -18.08 -22.29
N LYS A 2 76.55 -17.40 -21.15
CA LYS A 2 76.63 -15.93 -20.92
C LYS A 2 75.49 -15.16 -21.62
N LYS A 3 74.57 -14.45 -20.96
CA LYS A 3 74.70 -13.65 -19.73
C LYS A 3 73.39 -13.65 -18.93
N ILE A 4 73.48 -14.10 -17.69
CA ILE A 4 72.60 -13.74 -16.58
C ILE A 4 73.07 -12.36 -16.12
N SER A 5 72.18 -11.37 -16.03
CA SER A 5 72.27 -10.31 -15.01
C SER A 5 71.10 -9.33 -15.10
N ILE A 6 70.43 -9.17 -13.95
CA ILE A 6 69.83 -7.93 -13.44
C ILE A 6 68.53 -7.49 -14.14
N LEU A 7 67.37 -7.68 -13.47
CA LEU A 7 66.60 -6.57 -12.89
C LEU A 7 65.36 -7.09 -12.15
N LEU A 8 65.55 -7.53 -10.90
CA LEU A 8 64.52 -7.51 -9.86
C LEU A 8 64.42 -6.06 -9.38
N ILE A 9 63.34 -5.35 -9.73
CA ILE A 9 62.68 -4.23 -9.02
C ILE A 9 61.57 -3.72 -9.97
N ALA A 10 60.36 -4.23 -9.79
CA ALA A 10 59.11 -3.61 -10.27
C ALA A 10 57.93 -4.19 -9.47
N ILE A 11 58.05 -4.14 -8.14
CA ILE A 11 56.91 -4.27 -7.23
C ILE A 11 56.78 -2.91 -6.56
N MET A 12 56.02 -2.00 -7.17
CA MET A 12 55.36 -0.91 -6.44
C MET A 12 54.27 -0.27 -7.32
N VAL A 13 53.02 -0.52 -6.92
CA VAL A 13 51.91 0.46 -6.90
C VAL A 13 51.50 1.10 -8.24
N MET A 14 50.42 0.56 -8.82
CA MET A 14 49.40 1.41 -9.43
C MET A 14 48.02 0.79 -9.13
N SER A 15 47.43 1.29 -8.05
CA SER A 15 46.01 1.18 -7.72
C SER A 15 45.17 1.98 -8.72
N PHE A 16 43.84 1.78 -8.71
CA PHE A 16 42.78 2.58 -9.35
C PHE A 16 42.51 2.24 -10.84
N LEU A 17 41.31 1.83 -11.30
CA LEU A 17 39.95 1.88 -10.79
C LEU A 17 39.13 0.73 -11.40
N VAL A 18 38.46 -0.06 -10.56
CA VAL A 18 37.21 -0.69 -10.96
C VAL A 18 36.15 0.40 -10.89
N ALA A 19 35.83 0.98 -12.05
CA ALA A 19 34.66 1.84 -12.21
C ALA A 19 33.55 0.99 -12.84
N CYS A 20 32.75 0.36 -11.98
CA CYS A 20 31.44 -0.14 -12.38
C CYS A 20 30.59 1.08 -12.74
N GLY A 21 30.51 1.40 -14.03
CA GLY A 21 29.55 2.36 -14.56
C GLY A 21 28.14 1.78 -14.49
N GLY A 22 27.52 1.88 -13.33
CA GLY A 22 26.10 1.60 -13.10
C GLY A 22 25.42 2.83 -12.52
N ASN A 23 25.19 3.85 -13.34
CA ASN A 23 24.33 4.97 -12.97
C ASN A 23 22.86 4.57 -13.15
N ASN A 24 22.32 3.84 -12.17
CA ASN A 24 20.90 3.90 -11.85
C ASN A 24 20.72 5.08 -10.89
N SER A 25 20.25 6.21 -11.40
CA SER A 25 19.93 7.40 -10.61
C SER A 25 18.63 7.98 -11.17
N GLY A 26 17.48 7.96 -10.48
CA GLY A 26 17.23 7.73 -9.05
C GLY A 26 16.35 6.52 -8.77
N GLY A 27 16.73 5.75 -7.75
CA GLY A 27 15.83 4.80 -7.10
C GLY A 27 14.80 5.52 -6.23
N PHE A 28 13.87 4.76 -5.66
CA PHE A 28 12.85 5.26 -4.74
C PHE A 28 13.47 6.06 -3.59
N ASP A 29 13.05 7.32 -3.43
CA ASP A 29 13.53 8.22 -2.39
C ASP A 29 12.62 8.14 -1.15
N SER A 30 13.05 7.39 -0.14
CA SER A 30 12.30 7.23 1.11
C SER A 30 12.20 8.51 1.96
N SER A 31 12.88 9.61 1.57
CA SER A 31 12.75 10.90 2.25
C SER A 31 11.58 11.75 1.72
N ARG A 32 10.97 11.36 0.60
CA ARG A 32 9.81 12.05 0.05
C ARG A 32 8.57 11.80 0.90
N THR A 33 7.71 12.83 0.97
CA THR A 33 6.42 12.77 1.65
C THR A 33 5.51 11.73 0.99
N ILE A 34 4.76 11.00 1.82
CA ILE A 34 3.73 10.07 1.35
C ILE A 34 2.48 10.88 0.96
N ASN A 35 2.05 10.73 -0.28
CA ASN A 35 0.81 11.32 -0.77
C ASN A 35 -0.37 10.43 -0.37
N VAL A 36 -1.04 10.81 0.72
CA VAL A 36 -2.20 10.05 1.22
C VAL A 36 -3.41 10.30 0.33
N ILE A 37 -3.99 9.23 -0.20
CA ILE A 37 -5.20 9.24 -1.01
C ILE A 37 -6.36 8.75 -0.16
N THR A 38 -7.39 9.56 0.00
CA THR A 38 -8.61 9.22 0.75
C THR A 38 -9.83 9.23 -0.16
N ARG A 39 -10.93 8.65 0.31
CA ARG A 39 -12.21 8.65 -0.38
C ARG A 39 -13.09 9.82 0.04
N GLU A 40 -14.02 10.18 -0.83
CA GLU A 40 -15.00 11.24 -0.61
C GLU A 40 -15.86 11.03 0.65
N ASP A 41 -16.37 12.13 1.20
CA ASP A 41 -17.35 12.07 2.28
C ASP A 41 -18.60 11.31 1.82
N GLY A 42 -19.11 10.43 2.69
CA GLY A 42 -20.20 9.51 2.36
C GLY A 42 -19.75 8.22 1.68
N SER A 43 -18.45 8.04 1.39
CA SER A 43 -17.92 6.77 0.92
C SER A 43 -18.04 5.70 2.00
N GLY A 44 -18.78 4.63 1.72
CA GLY A 44 -18.87 3.48 2.60
C GLY A 44 -17.52 2.79 2.82
N THR A 45 -16.57 2.90 1.88
CA THR A 45 -15.20 2.36 2.04
C THR A 45 -14.38 3.23 2.99
N ARG A 46 -14.52 4.57 2.93
CA ARG A 46 -13.88 5.48 3.90
C ARG A 46 -14.34 5.17 5.31
N GLY A 47 -15.65 5.18 5.53
CA GLY A 47 -16.21 4.94 6.87
C GLY A 47 -15.73 3.62 7.47
N ALA A 48 -15.75 2.55 6.68
CA ALA A 48 -15.21 1.26 7.13
C ALA A 48 -13.73 1.34 7.47
N PHE A 49 -12.93 1.93 6.58
CA PHE A 49 -11.49 1.98 6.75
C PHE A 49 -11.12 2.80 7.98
N THR A 50 -11.67 4.01 8.12
CA THR A 50 -11.36 4.91 9.24
C THR A 50 -11.83 4.35 10.57
N GLU A 51 -12.99 3.68 10.61
CA GLU A 51 -13.46 2.97 11.81
C GLU A 51 -12.54 1.79 12.17
N ILE A 52 -12.27 0.87 11.23
CA ILE A 52 -11.52 -0.35 11.51
C ILE A 52 -10.07 -0.07 11.91
N VAL A 53 -9.44 0.94 11.32
CA VAL A 53 -8.03 1.29 11.60
C VAL A 53 -7.88 2.34 12.69
N GLY A 54 -8.98 2.80 13.31
CA GLY A 54 -8.96 3.73 14.44
C GLY A 54 -8.65 5.19 14.10
N ILE A 55 -8.92 5.62 12.86
CA ILE A 55 -8.84 7.04 12.46
C ILE A 55 -10.13 7.78 12.85
N LEU A 56 -11.26 7.10 12.81
CA LEU A 56 -12.51 7.59 13.37
C LEU A 56 -12.49 7.31 14.87
N GLU A 57 -12.42 8.37 15.67
CA GLU A 57 -12.31 8.28 17.14
C GLU A 57 -13.42 9.09 17.82
N GLU A 58 -13.80 8.71 19.04
CA GLU A 58 -14.66 9.54 19.87
C GLU A 58 -13.83 10.65 20.56
N ASP A 59 -14.32 11.89 20.52
CA ASP A 59 -13.76 12.99 21.30
C ASP A 59 -14.16 12.89 22.79
N ALA A 60 -13.65 13.81 23.62
CA ALA A 60 -13.97 13.85 25.05
C ALA A 60 -15.46 14.08 25.36
N ASN A 61 -16.27 14.44 24.37
CA ASN A 61 -17.70 14.67 24.49
C ASN A 61 -18.52 13.50 23.91
N GLY A 62 -17.88 12.45 23.42
CA GLY A 62 -18.53 11.29 22.78
C GLY A 62 -18.99 11.54 21.34
N ASN A 63 -18.46 12.55 20.66
CA ASN A 63 -18.74 12.75 19.24
C ASN A 63 -17.71 12.00 18.39
N GLU A 64 -18.16 11.33 17.33
CA GLU A 64 -17.26 10.75 16.33
C GLU A 64 -16.54 11.85 15.55
N VAL A 65 -15.21 11.77 15.51
CA VAL A 65 -14.31 12.68 14.80
C VAL A 65 -13.42 11.88 13.87
N ASP A 66 -13.58 12.09 12.56
CA ASP A 66 -12.69 11.52 11.55
C ASP A 66 -11.36 12.31 11.52
N ARG A 67 -10.27 11.67 11.97
CA ARG A 67 -8.93 12.25 11.99
C ARG A 67 -8.11 11.96 10.73
N THR A 68 -8.76 11.71 9.59
CA THR A 68 -8.09 11.55 8.29
C THR A 68 -7.14 12.73 8.06
N TYR A 69 -5.93 12.45 7.54
CA TYR A 69 -4.93 13.47 7.26
C TYR A 69 -5.52 14.63 6.45
N ILE A 70 -5.41 15.85 6.98
CA ILE A 70 -6.14 17.02 6.46
C ILE A 70 -5.74 17.43 5.05
N GLU A 71 -4.52 17.08 4.60
CA GLU A 71 -4.03 17.36 3.26
C GLU A 71 -4.14 16.13 2.33
N ALA A 72 -4.86 15.09 2.75
CA ALA A 72 -5.09 13.92 1.90
C ALA A 72 -5.81 14.31 0.60
N ILE A 73 -5.38 13.72 -0.51
CA ILE A 73 -5.99 13.91 -1.82
C ILE A 73 -7.28 13.09 -1.85
N VAL A 74 -8.41 13.77 -2.06
CA VAL A 74 -9.73 13.12 -2.09
C VAL A 74 -10.03 12.59 -3.49
N GLN A 75 -10.39 11.31 -3.57
CA GLN A 75 -10.85 10.65 -4.79
C GLN A 75 -12.27 10.13 -4.63
N ASN A 76 -13.09 10.25 -5.67
CA ASN A 76 -14.54 10.00 -5.60
C ASN A 76 -14.96 8.58 -6.00
N SER A 77 -14.01 7.70 -6.31
CA SER A 77 -14.29 6.32 -6.74
C SER A 77 -13.10 5.41 -6.51
N THR A 78 -13.37 4.10 -6.53
CA THR A 78 -12.33 3.08 -6.45
C THR A 78 -11.35 3.18 -7.63
N ASP A 79 -11.85 3.39 -8.85
CA ASP A 79 -11.02 3.51 -10.05
C ASP A 79 -10.14 4.77 -10.01
N ALA A 80 -10.65 5.87 -9.46
CA ALA A 80 -9.89 7.11 -9.31
C ALA A 80 -8.76 6.96 -8.27
N VAL A 81 -9.01 6.24 -7.16
CA VAL A 81 -7.95 5.87 -6.21
C VAL A 81 -6.89 5.01 -6.91
N MET A 82 -7.28 3.94 -7.60
CA MET A 82 -6.33 3.06 -8.29
C MET A 82 -5.51 3.80 -9.35
N THR A 83 -6.14 4.66 -10.14
CA THR A 83 -5.47 5.45 -11.17
C THR A 83 -4.46 6.43 -10.56
N THR A 84 -4.84 7.09 -9.46
CA THR A 84 -3.96 8.02 -8.74
C THR A 84 -2.77 7.28 -8.16
N VAL A 85 -3.00 6.13 -7.51
CA VAL A 85 -1.94 5.33 -6.90
C VAL A 85 -0.99 4.75 -7.95
N ALA A 86 -1.51 4.25 -9.07
CA ALA A 86 -0.69 3.76 -10.17
C ALA A 86 0.16 4.88 -10.83
N GLY A 87 -0.30 6.13 -10.79
CA GLY A 87 0.38 7.29 -11.37
C GLY A 87 1.39 7.98 -10.45
N ASP A 88 1.40 7.67 -9.16
CA ASP A 88 2.25 8.33 -8.16
C ASP A 88 2.92 7.30 -7.24
N GLU A 89 4.22 7.07 -7.48
CA GLU A 89 5.02 6.08 -6.75
C GLU A 89 5.16 6.38 -5.24
N TYR A 90 4.89 7.61 -4.79
CA TYR A 90 4.94 8.01 -3.38
C TYR A 90 3.56 8.07 -2.73
N SER A 91 2.52 7.56 -3.38
CA SER A 91 1.15 7.60 -2.86
C SER A 91 0.71 6.31 -2.17
N ILE A 92 -0.29 6.43 -1.30
CA ILE A 92 -0.97 5.29 -0.67
C ILE A 92 -2.46 5.59 -0.56
N GLY A 93 -3.29 4.58 -0.84
CA GLY A 93 -4.74 4.67 -0.71
C GLY A 93 -5.35 3.33 -0.32
N TYR A 94 -6.66 3.31 -0.17
CA TYR A 94 -7.42 2.11 0.20
C TYR A 94 -8.57 1.87 -0.79
N ILE A 95 -8.79 0.59 -1.13
CA ILE A 95 -9.83 0.13 -2.03
C ILE A 95 -10.46 -1.16 -1.49
N SER A 96 -11.66 -1.50 -1.96
CA SER A 96 -12.25 -2.81 -1.70
C SER A 96 -11.43 -3.91 -2.38
N LEU A 97 -11.20 -5.03 -1.71
CA LEU A 97 -10.39 -6.14 -2.23
C LEU A 97 -10.86 -6.63 -3.61
N GLY A 98 -12.18 -6.70 -3.82
CA GLY A 98 -12.75 -7.16 -5.10
C GLY A 98 -12.41 -6.28 -6.31
N SER A 99 -11.83 -5.10 -6.11
CA SER A 99 -11.39 -4.19 -7.17
C SER A 99 -9.88 -4.25 -7.43
N LEU A 100 -9.11 -4.94 -6.57
CA LEU A 100 -7.66 -5.05 -6.70
C LEU A 100 -7.29 -5.65 -8.06
N ASN A 101 -6.28 -5.06 -8.71
CA ASN A 101 -5.72 -5.52 -9.98
C ASN A 101 -4.21 -5.24 -10.02
N ASP A 102 -3.56 -5.68 -11.10
CA ASP A 102 -2.09 -5.63 -11.24
C ASP A 102 -1.50 -4.22 -11.42
N ASN A 103 -2.33 -3.16 -11.53
CA ASN A 103 -1.85 -1.79 -11.67
C ASN A 103 -1.43 -1.16 -10.34
N VAL A 104 -1.84 -1.76 -9.22
CA VAL A 104 -1.50 -1.30 -7.87
C VAL A 104 -1.06 -2.48 -7.01
N LYS A 105 -0.22 -2.21 -6.01
CA LYS A 105 0.30 -3.24 -5.11
C LYS A 105 -0.43 -3.19 -3.77
N ALA A 106 -1.01 -4.31 -3.36
CA ALA A 106 -1.56 -4.46 -2.01
C ALA A 106 -0.43 -4.55 -0.97
N VAL A 107 -0.67 -3.98 0.21
CA VAL A 107 0.28 -4.01 1.34
C VAL A 107 -0.21 -5.01 2.38
N SER A 108 0.69 -5.90 2.81
CA SER A 108 0.46 -6.78 3.96
C SER A 108 0.32 -5.95 5.25
N ILE A 109 -0.69 -6.27 6.05
CA ILE A 109 -0.92 -5.66 7.36
C ILE A 109 -0.54 -6.69 8.41
N GLU A 110 0.41 -6.33 9.30
CA GLU A 110 0.94 -7.25 10.32
C GLU A 110 1.47 -8.58 9.75
N GLY A 111 1.99 -8.54 8.50
CA GLY A 111 2.49 -9.72 7.79
C GLY A 111 1.39 -10.61 7.17
N VAL A 112 0.13 -10.18 7.19
CA VAL A 112 -1.00 -10.88 6.58
C VAL A 112 -1.39 -10.21 5.27
N GLU A 113 -1.37 -10.98 4.18
CA GLU A 113 -1.81 -10.55 2.86
C GLU A 113 -3.35 -10.40 2.79
N PRO A 114 -3.88 -9.41 2.06
CA PRO A 114 -5.33 -9.21 1.89
C PRO A 114 -5.91 -10.21 0.89
N THR A 115 -6.09 -11.47 1.30
CA THR A 115 -6.67 -12.53 0.45
C THR A 115 -8.07 -12.91 0.93
N ALA A 116 -8.88 -13.48 0.04
CA ALA A 116 -10.20 -14.02 0.42
C ALA A 116 -10.09 -15.08 1.54
N GLU A 117 -9.07 -15.93 1.48
CA GLU A 117 -8.79 -16.92 2.52
C GLU A 117 -8.47 -16.27 3.88
N ASN A 118 -7.59 -15.27 3.91
CA ASN A 118 -7.20 -14.58 5.14
C ASN A 118 -8.34 -13.74 5.73
N ILE A 119 -9.23 -13.22 4.89
CA ILE A 119 -10.45 -12.55 5.34
C ILE A 119 -11.42 -13.57 5.95
N GLN A 120 -11.66 -14.70 5.26
CA GLN A 120 -12.58 -15.74 5.72
C GLN A 120 -12.13 -16.39 7.03
N ASN A 121 -10.83 -16.61 7.21
CA ASN A 121 -10.27 -17.16 8.45
C ASN A 121 -10.05 -16.10 9.55
N GLY A 122 -10.31 -14.82 9.26
CA GLY A 122 -10.22 -13.70 10.20
C GLY A 122 -8.80 -13.27 10.56
N SER A 123 -7.77 -13.73 9.86
CA SER A 123 -6.38 -13.26 10.05
C SER A 123 -6.17 -11.85 9.51
N TYR A 124 -6.78 -11.51 8.36
CA TYR A 124 -6.73 -10.15 7.82
C TYR A 124 -7.82 -9.29 8.49
N LYS A 125 -7.40 -8.34 9.33
CA LYS A 125 -8.29 -7.60 10.23
C LYS A 125 -9.06 -6.46 9.59
N ILE A 126 -8.59 -5.93 8.45
CA ILE A 126 -9.25 -4.84 7.75
C ILE A 126 -10.35 -5.40 6.84
N ALA A 127 -11.41 -5.92 7.46
CA ALA A 127 -12.56 -6.51 6.79
C ALA A 127 -13.84 -6.24 7.58
N ARG A 128 -14.98 -6.18 6.88
CA ARG A 128 -16.31 -6.07 7.50
C ARG A 128 -17.30 -7.03 6.84
N PRO A 129 -18.27 -7.58 7.60
CA PRO A 129 -19.32 -8.41 7.02
C PRO A 129 -20.31 -7.56 6.21
N PHE A 130 -20.85 -8.14 5.15
CA PHE A 130 -22.03 -7.61 4.46
C PHE A 130 -23.24 -8.41 4.92
N ASN A 131 -23.99 -7.82 5.86
CA ASN A 131 -25.16 -8.47 6.44
C ASN A 131 -26.41 -8.20 5.60
N VAL A 132 -27.24 -9.23 5.43
CA VAL A 132 -28.59 -9.11 4.90
C VAL A 132 -29.56 -9.20 6.07
N ALA A 133 -30.44 -8.22 6.21
CA ALA A 133 -31.48 -8.20 7.24
C ALA A 133 -32.87 -8.19 6.58
N TYR A 134 -33.77 -9.02 7.10
CA TYR A 134 -35.15 -9.13 6.64
C TYR A 134 -36.10 -9.26 7.83
N LYS A 135 -37.39 -9.01 7.60
CA LYS A 135 -38.45 -9.22 8.62
C LYS A 135 -38.76 -10.72 8.76
N GLU A 136 -39.68 -11.11 9.63
CA GLU A 136 -39.95 -12.52 9.95
C GLU A 136 -40.25 -13.44 8.74
N SER A 137 -40.75 -12.92 7.62
CA SER A 137 -41.01 -13.72 6.41
C SER A 137 -40.48 -13.06 5.15
N LEU A 138 -39.91 -13.88 4.26
CA LEU A 138 -39.54 -13.55 2.89
C LEU A 138 -40.57 -14.14 1.93
N SER A 139 -40.77 -13.49 0.79
CA SER A 139 -41.47 -14.13 -0.32
C SER A 139 -40.62 -15.30 -0.85
N PRO A 140 -41.22 -16.30 -1.52
CA PRO A 140 -40.45 -17.40 -2.11
C PRO A 140 -39.33 -16.94 -3.04
N VAL A 141 -39.57 -15.85 -3.81
CA VAL A 141 -38.57 -15.25 -4.70
C VAL A 141 -37.41 -14.62 -3.92
N ALA A 142 -37.70 -13.95 -2.80
CA ALA A 142 -36.65 -13.35 -1.97
C ALA A 142 -35.87 -14.38 -1.14
N GLN A 143 -36.43 -15.56 -0.92
CA GLN A 143 -35.76 -16.69 -0.26
C GLN A 143 -34.87 -17.48 -1.23
N ASP A 144 -35.19 -17.47 -2.53
CA ASP A 144 -34.43 -18.10 -3.62
C ASP A 144 -33.18 -17.29 -4.01
N PHE A 145 -33.25 -15.96 -3.90
CA PHE A 145 -32.13 -15.04 -4.09
C PHE A 145 -31.08 -15.16 -2.99
#